data_AF-A0A2H9MUR1-F1
#
_entry.id   AF-A0A2H9MUR1-F1
#
_cell.length_a   1.000
_cell.length_b   1.000
_cell.length_c   1.000
_cell.angle_alpha   90.00
_cell.angle_beta   90.00
_cell.angle_gamma   90.00
#
_symmetry.space_group_name_H-M   'P 1'
#
loop_
_entity.id
_entity.type
_entity.pdbx_description
1 polymer ?
#
loop_
_entity_poly.entity_id
_entity_poly.type
_entity_poly.pdbx_seq_one_letter_code
_entity_poly.pdbx_strand_id
1 'polypeptide(L)'
;MSADDFTVTPWHVEGDIDYDKLIKKFGTEKISPDILKRIKKITGEDHFMLRRGIFFSHRELNRILEDYDNGKKFFLYTGRGPSGHTHIGHLVPWVFSKWLQDK
;
A
#
# COMPACT_ATOMS: atom_id res chain seq x y z
N MET A 1 -4.72 -22.11 -18.93
CA MET A 1 -4.10 -21.93 -17.60
C MET A 1 -5.14 -22.40 -16.59
N SER A 2 -4.74 -23.13 -15.54
CA SER A 2 -5.66 -23.43 -14.44
C SER A 2 -6.19 -22.11 -13.86
N ALA A 3 -7.43 -22.10 -13.36
CA ALA A 3 -8.06 -20.91 -12.78
C ALA A 3 -7.28 -20.30 -11.58
N ASP A 4 -6.23 -20.97 -11.11
CA ASP A 4 -5.44 -20.62 -9.92
C ASP A 4 -4.08 -19.96 -10.21
N ASP A 5 -3.69 -19.80 -11.47
CA ASP A 5 -2.38 -19.25 -11.85
C ASP A 5 -2.50 -17.83 -12.41
N PHE A 6 -2.10 -16.85 -11.60
CA PHE A 6 -1.91 -15.47 -12.00
C PHE A 6 -0.43 -15.08 -11.96
N THR A 7 -0.06 -14.08 -12.77
CA THR A 7 1.29 -13.52 -12.83
C THR A 7 1.27 -12.08 -12.33
N VAL A 8 2.20 -11.76 -11.42
CA VAL A 8 2.47 -10.39 -10.97
C VAL A 8 3.97 -10.18 -10.94
N THR A 9 4.45 -9.29 -11.80
CA THR A 9 5.84 -8.85 -11.87
C THR A 9 5.86 -7.31 -11.99
N PRO A 10 7.03 -6.66 -11.86
CA PRO A 10 7.13 -5.21 -12.05
C PRO A 10 6.73 -4.71 -13.46
N TRP A 11 6.61 -5.60 -14.46
CA TRP A 11 6.32 -5.24 -15.85
C TRP A 11 5.04 -5.85 -16.41
N HIS A 12 4.54 -6.94 -15.81
CA HIS A 12 3.41 -7.71 -16.32
C HIS A 12 2.51 -8.20 -15.20
N VAL A 13 1.20 -8.01 -15.37
CA VAL A 13 0.14 -8.48 -14.48
C VAL A 13 -0.94 -9.15 -15.32
N GLU A 14 -1.29 -10.40 -15.01
CA GLU A 14 -2.24 -11.20 -15.78
C GLU A 14 -2.95 -12.24 -14.90
N GLY A 15 -4.22 -12.51 -15.20
CA GLY A 15 -5.09 -13.44 -14.47
C GLY A 15 -5.92 -12.78 -13.37
N ASP A 16 -6.80 -13.57 -12.75
CA ASP A 16 -7.59 -13.13 -11.60
C ASP A 16 -6.71 -13.16 -10.34
N ILE A 17 -6.40 -11.98 -9.80
CA ILE A 17 -5.42 -11.84 -8.72
C ILE A 17 -6.05 -12.17 -7.36
N ASP A 18 -5.62 -13.26 -6.74
CA ASP A 18 -5.86 -13.52 -5.32
C ASP A 18 -4.79 -12.80 -4.48
N TYR A 19 -5.19 -11.69 -3.84
CA TYR A 19 -4.32 -10.87 -3.02
C TYR A 19 -3.85 -11.56 -1.72
N ASP A 20 -4.63 -12.48 -1.15
CA ASP A 20 -4.21 -13.23 0.04
C ASP A 20 -3.14 -14.28 -0.32
N LYS A 21 -3.25 -14.92 -1.49
CA LYS A 21 -2.18 -15.77 -2.06
C LYS A 21 -0.94 -14.95 -2.42
N LEU A 22 -1.13 -13.73 -2.96
CA LEU A 22 -0.05 -12.82 -3.31
C LEU A 22 0.76 -12.39 -2.08
N ILE A 23 0.09 -12.04 -0.96
CA ILE A 23 0.75 -11.70 0.31
C ILE A 23 1.69 -12.84 0.75
N LYS A 24 1.20 -14.08 0.75
CA LYS A 24 2.00 -15.26 1.14
C LYS A 24 3.18 -15.47 0.19
N LYS A 25 2.95 -15.36 -1.13
CA LYS A 25 4.00 -15.55 -2.15
C LYS A 25 5.12 -14.51 -2.02
N PHE A 26 4.77 -13.26 -1.73
CA PHE A 26 5.74 -12.16 -1.62
C PHE A 26 6.28 -11.99 -0.21
N GLY A 27 5.79 -12.72 0.80
CA GLY A 27 6.23 -12.61 2.19
C GLY A 27 6.00 -11.23 2.79
N THR A 28 4.87 -10.60 2.47
CA THR A 28 4.41 -9.34 3.07
C THR A 28 3.42 -9.62 4.20
N GLU A 29 3.04 -8.57 4.93
CA GLU A 29 2.02 -8.66 5.97
C GLU A 29 0.76 -7.92 5.53
N LYS A 30 -0.41 -8.41 5.96
CA LYS A 30 -1.69 -7.74 5.72
C LYS A 30 -1.82 -6.52 6.64
N ILE A 31 -2.33 -5.41 6.12
CA ILE A 31 -2.67 -4.25 6.95
C ILE A 31 -3.83 -4.66 7.88
N SER A 32 -3.51 -4.86 9.16
CA SER A 32 -4.46 -5.34 10.14
C SER A 32 -5.44 -4.24 10.58
N PRO A 33 -6.61 -4.60 11.14
CA PRO A 33 -7.53 -3.64 11.73
C PRO A 33 -6.90 -2.75 12.81
N ASP A 34 -5.90 -3.25 13.52
CA ASP A 34 -5.22 -2.48 14.57
C ASP A 34 -4.25 -1.44 13.99
N ILE A 35 -3.57 -1.77 12.89
CA ILE A 35 -2.79 -0.79 12.11
C ILE A 35 -3.72 0.31 11.57
N LEU A 36 -4.88 -0.08 11.01
CA LEU A 36 -5.88 0.90 10.51
C LEU A 36 -6.35 1.85 11.62
N LYS A 37 -6.68 1.31 12.80
CA LYS A 37 -7.06 2.14 13.97
C LYS A 37 -5.94 3.08 14.38
N ARG A 38 -4.68 2.62 14.39
CA ARG A 38 -3.52 3.42 14.76
C ARG A 38 -3.28 4.56 13.78
N ILE A 39 -3.31 4.28 12.47
CA ILE A 39 -3.18 5.31 11.42
C ILE A 39 -4.31 6.34 11.56
N LYS A 40 -5.56 5.89 11.76
CA LYS A 40 -6.70 6.81 11.96
C LYS A 40 -6.52 7.70 13.20
N LYS A 41 -5.97 7.16 14.29
CA LYS A 41 -5.68 7.93 15.51
C LYS A 41 -4.60 8.98 15.26
N ILE A 42 -3.52 8.62 14.55
CA ILE A 42 -2.40 9.51 14.24
C ILE A 42 -2.84 10.64 13.30
N THR A 43 -3.51 10.29 12.20
CA THR A 43 -3.86 11.23 11.13
C THR A 43 -5.17 11.99 11.36
N GLY A 44 -5.96 11.56 12.36
CA GLY A 44 -7.31 12.07 12.60
C GLY A 44 -8.32 11.71 11.51
N GLU A 45 -7.94 10.92 10.50
CA GLU A 45 -8.75 10.64 9.32
C GLU A 45 -8.72 9.16 8.94
N ASP A 46 -9.86 8.65 8.48
CA ASP A 46 -9.97 7.29 7.95
C ASP A 46 -9.94 7.31 6.41
N HIS A 47 -8.73 7.26 5.84
CA HIS A 47 -8.53 7.37 4.41
C HIS A 47 -9.20 6.22 3.65
N PHE A 48 -9.99 6.56 2.62
CA PHE A 48 -10.82 5.57 1.93
C PHE A 48 -10.04 4.42 1.29
N MET A 49 -8.81 4.66 0.83
CA MET A 49 -7.97 3.61 0.23
C MET A 49 -7.47 2.58 1.26
N LEU A 50 -7.37 2.97 2.54
CA LEU A 50 -7.07 2.06 3.63
C LEU A 50 -8.33 1.33 4.08
N ARG A 51 -9.43 2.06 4.35
CA ARG A 51 -10.71 1.48 4.76
C ARG A 51 -11.26 0.44 3.76
N ARG A 52 -11.09 0.68 2.45
CA ARG A 52 -11.58 -0.20 1.39
C ARG A 52 -10.58 -1.29 0.98
N GLY A 53 -9.40 -1.36 1.63
CA GLY A 53 -8.38 -2.36 1.31
C GLY A 53 -7.75 -2.19 -0.07
N ILE A 54 -7.70 -0.97 -0.62
CA ILE A 54 -6.95 -0.68 -1.87
C ILE A 54 -5.45 -0.81 -1.59
N PHE A 55 -4.99 -0.24 -0.47
CA PHE A 55 -3.73 -0.64 0.14
C PHE A 55 -4.04 -1.72 1.18
N PHE A 56 -3.59 -2.95 0.91
CA PHE A 56 -3.96 -4.13 1.68
C PHE A 56 -2.77 -4.81 2.38
N SER A 57 -1.53 -4.53 1.97
CA SER A 57 -0.33 -5.16 2.54
C SER A 57 0.77 -4.14 2.83
N HIS A 58 1.71 -4.51 3.69
CA HIS A 58 2.86 -3.70 4.08
C HIS A 58 4.10 -4.53 4.39
N ARG A 59 5.23 -3.84 4.62
CA ARG A 59 6.45 -4.35 5.27
C ARG A 59 6.91 -3.33 6.29
N GLU A 60 7.19 -3.75 7.53
CA GLU A 60 7.74 -2.89 8.60
C GLU A 60 6.90 -1.62 8.93
N LEU A 61 5.62 -1.57 8.57
CA LEU A 61 4.78 -0.40 8.85
C LEU A 61 4.60 -0.18 10.36
N ASN A 62 4.51 -1.25 11.15
CA ASN A 62 4.48 -1.15 12.61
C ASN A 62 5.67 -0.37 13.16
N ARG A 63 6.88 -0.65 12.65
CA ARG A 63 8.10 0.05 13.02
C ARG A 63 8.05 1.53 12.64
N ILE A 64 7.57 1.86 11.45
CA ILE A 64 7.41 3.27 11.03
C ILE A 64 6.45 4.02 11.97
N LEU A 65 5.32 3.40 12.33
CA LEU A 65 4.34 3.99 13.23
C LEU A 65 4.90 4.13 14.66
N GLU A 66 5.71 3.17 15.12
CA GLU A 66 6.43 3.29 16.40
C GLU A 66 7.48 4.40 16.38
N ASP A 67 8.27 4.52 15.32
CA ASP A 67 9.24 5.59 15.18
C ASP A 67 8.55 6.95 15.16
N TYR A 68 7.41 7.08 14.46
CA TYR A 68 6.58 8.29 14.48
C TYR A 68 6.05 8.64 15.87
N ASP A 69 5.46 7.66 16.58
CA ASP A 69 4.94 7.87 17.94
C ASP A 69 6.05 8.29 18.93
N ASN A 70 7.28 7.87 18.67
CA ASN A 70 8.47 8.27 19.44
C ASN A 70 9.12 9.59 18.97
N GLY A 71 8.47 10.33 18.06
CA GLY A 71 8.95 11.60 17.52
C GLY A 71 10.14 11.49 16.58
N LYS A 72 10.50 10.28 16.12
CA LYS A 72 11.53 10.09 15.10
C LYS A 72 10.94 10.39 13.73
N LYS A 73 11.75 11.06 12.91
CA LYS A 73 11.38 11.43 11.54
C LYS A 73 11.64 10.27 10.59
N PHE A 74 10.77 10.14 9.59
CA PHE A 74 10.97 9.32 8.41
C PHE A 74 10.67 10.16 7.16
N PHE A 75 10.88 9.59 5.98
CA PHE A 75 10.56 10.25 4.71
C PHE A 75 9.74 9.32 3.82
N LEU A 76 9.03 9.92 2.85
CA LEU A 76 8.24 9.19 1.86
C LEU A 76 9.01 9.11 0.54
N TYR A 77 8.93 7.96 -0.12
CA TYR A 77 9.49 7.74 -1.45
C TYR A 77 8.51 6.96 -2.33
N THR A 78 8.23 7.47 -3.52
CA THR A 78 7.44 6.82 -4.57
C THR A 78 8.01 7.21 -5.93
N GLY A 79 7.67 6.49 -7.00
CA GLY A 79 8.32 6.66 -8.30
C GLY A 79 7.42 6.36 -9.50
N ARG A 80 7.96 6.62 -10.70
CA ARG A 80 7.31 6.38 -12.00
C ARG A 80 8.35 6.14 -13.07
N GLY A 81 8.22 5.04 -13.82
CA GLY A 81 8.92 4.85 -15.09
C GLY A 81 8.22 5.65 -16.20
N PRO A 82 8.88 6.60 -16.89
CA PRO A 82 8.23 7.48 -17.87
C PRO A 82 8.01 6.78 -19.23
N SER A 83 7.12 5.79 -19.29
CA SER A 83 6.85 4.99 -20.50
C SER A 83 5.72 5.51 -21.40
N GLY A 84 5.09 6.64 -21.07
CA GLY A 84 3.95 7.22 -21.79
C GLY A 84 3.05 8.05 -20.90
N HIS A 85 1.85 8.40 -21.40
CA HIS A 85 0.86 9.17 -20.66
C HIS A 85 0.42 8.48 -19.36
N THR A 86 0.12 9.29 -18.36
CA THR A 86 -0.45 8.82 -17.10
C THR A 86 -1.93 8.45 -17.29
N HIS A 87 -2.40 7.54 -16.44
CA HIS A 87 -3.79 7.11 -16.39
C HIS A 87 -4.19 6.98 -14.92
N ILE A 88 -5.47 6.77 -14.63
CA ILE A 88 -6.01 6.80 -13.26
C ILE A 88 -5.26 5.83 -12.32
N GLY A 89 -4.92 4.62 -12.78
CA GLY A 89 -4.12 3.68 -12.00
C GLY A 89 -2.77 4.23 -11.51
N HIS A 90 -2.11 5.10 -12.29
CA HIS A 90 -0.85 5.73 -11.90
C HIS A 90 -1.03 6.76 -10.77
N LEU A 91 -2.22 7.35 -10.63
CA LEU A 91 -2.49 8.39 -9.64
C LEU A 91 -2.71 7.81 -8.23
N VAL A 92 -3.12 6.55 -8.11
CA VAL A 92 -3.41 5.88 -6.82
C VAL A 92 -2.26 6.02 -5.81
N PRO A 93 -1.01 5.62 -6.13
CA PRO A 93 0.10 5.80 -5.20
C PRO A 93 0.41 7.27 -4.92
N TRP A 94 0.26 8.18 -5.88
CA TRP A 94 0.60 9.60 -5.69
C TRP A 94 -0.40 10.32 -4.80
N VAL A 95 -1.70 10.09 -5.00
CA VAL A 95 -2.76 10.64 -4.14
C VAL A 95 -2.59 10.13 -2.71
N PHE A 96 -2.26 8.85 -2.54
CA PHE A 96 -2.01 8.28 -1.22
C PHE A 96 -0.73 8.84 -0.57
N SER A 97 0.37 8.96 -1.32
CA SER A 97 1.61 9.56 -0.82
C SER A 97 1.42 11.03 -0.45
N LYS A 98 0.64 11.80 -1.23
CA LYS A 98 0.29 13.17 -0.87
C LYS A 98 -0.48 13.21 0.45
N TRP A 99 -1.50 12.37 0.61
CA TRP A 99 -2.25 12.31 1.87
C TRP A 99 -1.34 11.96 3.06
N LEU A 100 -0.42 11.01 2.92
CA LEU A 100 0.58 10.69 3.94
C LEU A 100 1.54 11.84 4.26
N GLN A 101 1.82 12.72 3.29
CA GLN A 101 2.68 13.90 3.49
C GLN A 101 1.95 15.04 4.20
N ASP A 102 0.65 15.20 3.92
CA ASP A 102 -0.18 16.28 4.49
C ASP A 102 -0.58 16.01 5.95
N LYS A 103 -0.48 14.75 6.41
CA LYS A 103 -0.86 14.29 7.75
C LYS A 103 0.36 14.07 8.65
#